data_AF-A0A2S4PVZ6-F1
#
_entry.id   AF-A0A2S4PVZ6-F1
#
_cell.length_a   1.000
_cell.length_b   1.000
_cell.length_c   1.000
_cell.angle_alpha   90.00
_cell.angle_beta   90.00
_cell.angle_gamma   90.00
#
_symmetry.space_group_name_H-M   'P 1'
#
loop_
_entity.id
_entity.type
_entity.pdbx_description
1 polymer ?
#
loop_
_entity_poly.entity_id
_entity_poly.type
_entity_poly.pdbx_seq_one_letter_code
_entity_poly.pdbx_strand_id
1 'polypeptide(L)'
;MPLVDLFISWLLLSNVVSTYTVLDRRELKENGYECGGQFFNDQMVNDALKVALSEEGRGQTLPYSGLLYRNAKNYLLWPILPKGTKRAPSESIWQRSVYRIVIDNNGKIVDLIVWLANMQFAKCWRVDTQRSEASIYNVEGSNGYECGSEFIPDSTITERLVIARENLDKSNDSPPQYRGNLYSEDLGYKIWPIYQEEVLAPHQSGNPQFRMARTPETFLMVIESTGRLRDVVARTLANNHIRCMRTRKPSFIEQLLQTLDKTPTTGYLCNNAYYDDSYLLDESKNVKNQAMGNPKISLRHHNGAPFRSPCILWPLKKYVPSFTAPGRNRHFLALALDYSAMYVVIGDGPNLIPCQKVYIPGGNSRNIYQIKSDFILHKEPESSTRNARQRNTSP
;
A
#
# COMPACT_ATOMS: atom_id res chain seq x y z
N MET A 1 -18.75 27.24 -57.12
CA MET A 1 -18.89 26.67 -55.76
C MET A 1 -18.71 25.17 -55.91
N PRO A 2 -17.84 24.42 -55.19
CA PRO A 2 -17.19 24.67 -53.91
C PRO A 2 -15.73 24.13 -53.80
N LEU A 3 -14.84 24.83 -53.10
CA LEU A 3 -13.59 24.22 -52.59
C LEU A 3 -13.13 25.00 -51.35
N VAL A 4 -13.39 26.30 -51.36
CA VAL A 4 -13.16 27.21 -50.23
C VAL A 4 -14.08 26.89 -49.05
N ASP A 5 -15.35 26.54 -49.28
CA ASP A 5 -16.29 26.21 -48.19
C ASP A 5 -15.94 24.92 -47.44
N LEU A 6 -15.29 23.96 -48.11
CA LEU A 6 -14.91 22.68 -47.50
C LEU A 6 -13.70 22.85 -46.57
N PHE A 7 -12.76 23.74 -46.92
CA PHE A 7 -11.61 24.07 -46.06
C PHE A 7 -12.00 24.89 -44.83
N ILE A 8 -12.95 25.83 -44.96
CA ILE A 8 -13.43 26.61 -43.80
C ILE A 8 -14.23 25.71 -42.85
N SER A 9 -15.05 24.79 -43.37
CA SER A 9 -15.76 23.82 -42.54
C SER A 9 -14.80 22.87 -41.80
N TRP A 10 -13.68 22.49 -42.40
CA TRP A 10 -12.70 21.60 -41.74
C TRP A 10 -11.86 22.34 -40.68
N LEU A 11 -11.46 23.59 -40.94
CA LEU A 11 -10.77 24.44 -39.96
C LEU A 11 -11.66 24.82 -38.76
N LEU A 12 -12.96 24.99 -38.98
CA LEU A 12 -13.91 25.24 -37.89
C LEU A 12 -14.21 23.95 -37.09
N LEU A 13 -14.33 22.78 -37.74
CA LEU A 13 -14.46 21.52 -37.01
C LEU A 13 -13.19 21.15 -36.22
N SER A 14 -11.99 21.43 -36.75
CA SER A 14 -10.74 21.15 -36.01
C SER A 14 -10.57 22.02 -34.77
N ASN A 15 -11.17 23.23 -34.74
CA ASN A 15 -11.15 24.09 -33.56
C ASN A 15 -12.22 23.72 -32.52
N VAL A 16 -13.33 23.10 -32.93
CA VAL A 16 -14.40 22.68 -32.01
C VAL A 16 -14.08 21.34 -31.32
N VAL A 17 -13.24 20.49 -31.91
CA VAL A 17 -12.88 19.19 -31.31
C VAL A 17 -11.69 19.28 -30.32
N SER A 18 -10.95 20.40 -30.26
CA SER A 18 -9.76 20.50 -29.41
C SER A 18 -9.96 21.20 -28.05
N THR A 19 -11.15 21.74 -27.75
CA THR A 19 -11.40 22.51 -26.52
C THR A 19 -12.20 21.76 -25.45
N TYR A 20 -12.72 20.56 -25.73
CA TYR A 20 -13.51 19.78 -24.76
C TYR A 20 -12.69 18.83 -23.88
N THR A 21 -11.37 18.77 -24.02
CA THR A 21 -10.52 17.90 -23.17
C THR A 21 -9.81 18.61 -22.03
N VAL A 22 -9.99 19.92 -21.85
CA VAL A 22 -9.50 20.60 -20.66
C VAL A 22 -10.61 20.56 -19.62
N LEU A 23 -10.61 19.44 -18.90
CA LEU A 23 -11.34 19.23 -17.66
C LEU A 23 -11.37 20.50 -16.82
N ASP A 24 -12.54 20.76 -16.25
CA ASP A 24 -12.93 21.75 -15.25
C ASP A 24 -12.09 21.64 -13.96
N ARG A 25 -10.77 21.68 -14.12
CA ARG A 25 -9.83 22.07 -13.10
C ARG A 25 -10.03 23.58 -13.06
N ARG A 26 -10.53 24.11 -11.93
CA ARG A 26 -10.14 25.46 -11.52
C ARG A 26 -8.65 25.54 -11.83
N GLU A 27 -8.25 26.34 -12.82
CA GLU A 27 -6.84 26.54 -13.12
C GLU A 27 -6.23 27.03 -11.82
N LEU A 28 -5.63 26.10 -11.07
CA LEU A 28 -4.94 26.42 -9.84
C LEU A 28 -3.70 27.15 -10.34
N LYS A 29 -3.82 28.49 -10.43
CA LYS A 29 -2.74 29.40 -10.76
C LYS A 29 -1.69 29.47 -9.65
N GLU A 30 -1.85 28.64 -8.62
CA GLU A 30 -1.06 28.61 -7.40
C GLU A 30 -0.45 27.23 -7.21
N ASN A 31 0.79 27.20 -6.74
CA ASN A 31 1.44 25.97 -6.31
C ASN A 31 0.89 25.53 -4.95
N GLY A 32 0.81 24.22 -4.73
CA GLY A 32 0.26 23.68 -3.49
C GLY A 32 0.07 22.17 -3.49
N TYR A 33 -0.86 21.72 -2.66
CA TYR A 33 -1.17 20.30 -2.46
C TYR A 33 -2.68 20.07 -2.62
N GLU A 34 -3.06 19.13 -3.49
CA GLU A 34 -4.43 18.61 -3.60
C GLU A 34 -4.58 17.38 -2.70
N CYS A 35 -5.55 17.42 -1.79
CA CYS A 35 -5.76 16.38 -0.76
C CYS A 35 -7.16 15.76 -0.81
N GLY A 36 -7.77 15.62 -1.97
CA GLY A 36 -9.08 15.00 -2.10
C GLY A 36 -10.18 15.95 -1.64
N GLY A 37 -10.34 17.04 -2.39
CA GLY A 37 -11.40 18.03 -2.21
C GLY A 37 -10.98 19.23 -1.38
N GLN A 38 -9.73 19.26 -0.92
CA GLN A 38 -9.11 20.44 -0.32
C GLN A 38 -7.79 20.73 -1.03
N PHE A 39 -7.54 22.02 -1.25
CA PHE A 39 -6.29 22.51 -1.81
C PHE A 39 -5.58 23.39 -0.77
N PHE A 40 -4.31 23.08 -0.52
CA PHE A 40 -3.44 23.82 0.39
C PHE A 40 -2.32 24.47 -0.41
N ASN A 41 -2.41 25.78 -0.63
CA ASN A 41 -1.35 26.49 -1.33
C ASN A 41 -0.09 26.61 -0.48
N ASP A 42 1.03 26.93 -1.13
CA ASP A 42 2.35 27.00 -0.47
C ASP A 42 2.38 27.94 0.72
N GLN A 43 1.67 29.07 0.62
CA GLN A 43 1.58 30.05 1.69
C GLN A 43 0.94 29.43 2.94
N MET A 44 -0.18 28.73 2.79
CA MET A 44 -0.87 28.06 3.90
C MET A 44 0.02 26.99 4.56
N VAL A 45 0.74 26.20 3.76
CA VAL A 45 1.63 25.16 4.30
C VAL A 45 2.82 25.78 5.02
N ASN A 46 3.42 26.84 4.47
CA ASN A 46 4.53 27.56 5.09
C ASN A 46 4.11 28.28 6.38
N ASP A 47 2.92 28.88 6.43
CA ASP A 47 2.42 29.51 7.64
C ASP A 47 2.13 28.48 8.74
N ALA A 48 1.56 27.34 8.39
CA ALA A 48 1.40 26.23 9.32
C ALA A 48 2.75 25.67 9.81
N LEU A 49 3.77 25.59 8.95
CA LEU A 49 5.13 25.20 9.33
C LEU A 49 5.75 26.20 10.31
N LYS A 50 5.63 27.51 10.05
CA LYS A 50 6.15 28.55 10.97
C LYS A 50 5.57 28.41 12.37
N VAL A 51 4.26 28.13 12.46
CA VAL A 51 3.59 27.88 13.75
C VAL A 51 4.07 26.57 14.37
N ALA A 52 4.26 25.51 13.59
CA ALA A 52 4.76 24.22 14.10
C ALA A 52 6.15 24.33 14.72
N LEU A 53 6.99 25.20 14.18
CA LEU A 53 8.38 25.43 14.61
C LEU A 53 8.53 26.56 15.64
N SER A 54 7.47 27.31 15.96
CA SER A 54 7.50 28.36 16.97
C SER A 54 7.53 27.78 18.39
N GLU A 55 7.77 28.62 19.40
CA GLU A 55 7.71 28.19 20.81
C GLU A 55 6.30 27.69 21.18
N GLU A 56 5.25 28.26 20.59
CA GLU A 56 3.87 27.77 20.79
C GLU A 56 3.64 26.38 20.19
N GLY A 57 4.26 26.08 19.04
CA GLY A 57 4.16 24.77 18.40
C GLY A 57 5.07 23.70 19.01
N ARG A 58 6.16 24.11 19.68
CA ARG A 58 7.11 23.20 20.30
C ARG A 58 6.40 22.34 21.36
N GLY A 59 6.51 21.02 21.22
CA GLY A 59 5.85 20.05 22.10
C GLY A 59 4.42 19.67 21.67
N GLN A 60 3.84 20.35 20.67
CA GLN A 60 2.55 19.98 20.09
C GLN A 60 2.69 19.08 18.85
N THR A 61 3.89 18.95 18.27
CA THR A 61 4.16 18.02 17.16
C THR A 61 4.05 16.56 17.60
N LEU A 62 3.61 15.70 16.69
CA LEU A 62 3.53 14.26 16.95
C LEU A 62 4.55 13.51 16.09
N PRO A 63 5.25 12.50 16.61
CA PRO A 63 6.07 11.64 15.78
C PRO A 63 5.18 10.88 14.79
N TYR A 64 5.62 10.77 13.54
CA TYR A 64 4.94 9.95 12.54
C TYR A 64 5.17 8.46 12.85
N SER A 65 4.06 7.73 12.97
CA SER A 65 4.04 6.28 13.11
C SER A 65 3.17 5.67 12.02
N GLY A 66 3.77 5.42 10.85
CA GLY A 66 3.04 4.82 9.74
C GLY A 66 3.94 4.28 8.63
N LEU A 67 3.31 3.74 7.59
CA LEU A 67 3.97 2.95 6.56
C LEU A 67 4.38 3.74 5.31
N LEU A 68 4.01 5.03 5.21
CA LEU A 68 4.37 5.88 4.07
C LEU A 68 5.88 6.14 3.99
N TYR A 69 6.55 6.19 5.15
CA TYR A 69 7.93 6.66 5.26
C TYR A 69 8.85 5.63 5.92
N ARG A 70 8.87 4.41 5.40
CA ARG A 70 9.51 3.24 6.07
C ARG A 70 10.99 3.41 6.41
N ASN A 71 11.73 4.18 5.63
CA ASN A 71 13.19 4.27 5.73
C ASN A 71 13.69 5.48 6.53
N ALA A 72 12.82 6.46 6.79
CA ALA A 72 13.21 7.69 7.45
C ALA A 72 12.73 7.66 8.91
N LYS A 73 13.69 7.74 9.81
CA LYS A 73 13.41 7.88 11.24
C LYS A 73 13.17 9.36 11.54
N ASN A 74 12.22 9.64 12.42
CA ASN A 74 11.99 10.93 13.06
C ASN A 74 11.22 12.00 12.25
N TYR A 75 10.26 11.59 11.41
CA TYR A 75 9.31 12.59 10.90
C TYR A 75 8.37 13.09 11.99
N LEU A 76 8.12 14.39 11.97
CA LEU A 76 7.14 15.06 12.82
C LEU A 76 5.89 15.37 12.00
N LEU A 77 4.74 15.33 12.66
CA LEU A 77 3.47 15.72 12.11
C LEU A 77 3.04 17.06 12.69
N TRP A 78 2.29 17.81 11.89
CA TRP A 78 1.55 19.00 12.32
C TRP A 78 0.19 19.06 11.63
N PRO A 79 -0.93 19.35 12.32
CA PRO A 79 -2.23 19.45 11.69
C PRO A 79 -2.30 20.70 10.82
N ILE A 80 -2.93 20.59 9.65
CA ILE A 80 -3.29 21.75 8.82
C ILE A 80 -4.80 21.74 8.59
N LEU A 81 -5.41 22.91 8.74
CA LEU A 81 -6.86 23.06 8.61
C LEU A 81 -7.20 23.77 7.29
N PRO A 82 -8.28 23.38 6.61
CA PRO A 82 -8.79 24.11 5.46
C PRO A 82 -9.07 25.58 5.80
N LYS A 83 -8.92 26.46 4.81
CA LYS A 83 -9.20 27.89 4.95
C LYS A 83 -10.63 28.11 5.45
N GLY A 84 -10.80 28.99 6.43
CA GLY A 84 -12.10 29.31 7.04
C GLY A 84 -12.52 28.39 8.19
N THR A 85 -11.76 27.33 8.48
CA THR A 85 -12.01 26.51 9.67
C THR A 85 -11.66 27.31 10.93
N LYS A 86 -12.65 27.61 11.78
CA LYS A 86 -12.40 28.27 13.06
C LYS A 86 -11.56 27.33 13.96
N ARG A 87 -10.42 27.83 14.45
CA ARG A 87 -9.55 27.09 15.37
C ARG A 87 -10.29 26.92 16.70
N ALA A 88 -10.75 25.70 17.00
CA ALA A 88 -11.29 25.40 18.32
C ALA A 88 -10.13 25.34 19.34
N PRO A 89 -10.27 25.84 20.58
CA PRO A 89 -9.12 26.08 21.47
C PRO A 89 -8.48 24.86 22.14
N SER A 90 -8.63 23.62 21.65
CA SER A 90 -8.25 22.42 22.44
C SER A 90 -7.60 21.29 21.65
N GLU A 91 -7.06 20.29 22.39
CA GLU A 91 -6.55 18.98 21.93
C GLU A 91 -7.41 18.30 20.85
N SER A 92 -8.69 18.69 20.71
CA SER A 92 -9.59 18.27 19.63
C SER A 92 -9.05 18.49 18.21
N ILE A 93 -8.10 19.40 18.00
CA ILE A 93 -7.53 19.68 16.67
C ILE A 93 -6.85 18.41 16.10
N TRP A 94 -6.09 17.69 16.91
CA TRP A 94 -5.37 16.49 16.45
C TRP A 94 -6.29 15.34 16.06
N GLN A 95 -7.38 15.18 16.80
CA GLN A 95 -8.41 14.17 16.55
C GLN A 95 -9.26 14.52 15.32
N ARG A 96 -9.47 15.81 15.05
CA ARG A 96 -10.32 16.28 13.95
C ARG A 96 -9.54 16.53 12.65
N SER A 97 -8.23 16.70 12.71
CA SER A 97 -7.44 17.04 11.52
C SER A 97 -7.25 15.82 10.62
N VAL A 98 -8.01 15.82 9.52
CA VAL A 98 -7.91 14.87 8.41
C VAL A 98 -6.60 15.05 7.63
N TYR A 99 -6.03 16.26 7.65
CA TYR A 99 -4.81 16.64 6.90
C TYR A 99 -3.65 16.94 7.85
N ARG A 100 -2.43 16.54 7.48
CA ARG A 100 -1.23 16.76 8.30
C ARG A 100 -0.01 17.05 7.44
N ILE A 101 0.81 18.00 7.86
CA ILE A 101 2.13 18.28 7.31
C ILE A 101 3.11 17.26 7.88
N VAL A 102 3.99 16.75 7.04
CA VAL A 102 5.12 15.90 7.43
C VAL A 102 6.38 16.75 7.37
N ILE A 103 7.09 16.81 8.49
CA ILE A 103 8.26 17.67 8.70
C ILE A 103 9.46 16.77 9.01
N ASP A 104 10.60 17.02 8.36
CA ASP A 104 11.86 16.33 8.64
C ASP A 104 12.55 16.87 9.90
N ASN A 105 13.64 16.20 10.29
CA ASN A 105 14.46 16.61 11.44
C ASN A 105 15.10 18.00 11.29
N ASN A 106 15.15 18.54 10.07
CA ASN A 106 15.70 19.86 9.78
C ASN A 106 14.60 20.94 9.72
N GLY A 107 13.36 20.60 10.07
CA GLY A 107 12.23 21.52 9.97
C GLY A 107 11.75 21.76 8.54
N LYS A 108 12.12 20.92 7.57
CA LYS A 108 11.66 21.04 6.17
C LYS A 108 10.39 20.26 5.94
N ILE A 109 9.50 20.80 5.10
CA ILE A 109 8.31 20.09 4.64
C ILE A 109 8.75 18.96 3.72
N VAL A 110 8.37 17.73 4.08
CA VAL A 110 8.57 16.54 3.26
C VAL A 110 7.38 16.37 2.33
N ASP A 111 6.17 16.44 2.89
CA ASP A 111 4.93 16.12 2.20
C ASP A 111 3.73 16.64 3.00
N LEU A 112 2.56 16.64 2.36
CA LEU A 112 1.26 16.77 3.02
C LEU A 112 0.52 15.43 2.91
N ILE A 113 -0.07 14.96 4.01
CA ILE A 113 -0.75 13.67 4.07
C ILE A 113 -2.20 13.80 4.53
N VAL A 114 -3.05 12.88 4.08
CA VAL A 114 -4.48 12.83 4.38
C VAL A 114 -4.89 11.46 4.92
N TRP A 115 -5.84 11.43 5.86
CA TRP A 115 -6.46 10.19 6.32
C TRP A 115 -7.38 9.57 5.26
N LEU A 116 -7.15 8.30 4.98
CA LEU A 116 -7.99 7.44 4.17
C LEU A 116 -9.11 6.79 4.99
N ALA A 117 -10.15 6.31 4.30
CA ALA A 117 -11.28 5.60 4.91
C ALA A 117 -10.88 4.30 5.63
N ASN A 118 -9.72 3.73 5.30
CA ASN A 118 -9.15 2.55 5.97
C ASN A 118 -8.25 2.90 7.17
N MET A 119 -8.29 4.14 7.67
CA MET A 119 -7.48 4.60 8.78
C MET A 119 -5.96 4.56 8.50
N GLN A 120 -5.56 4.72 7.24
CA GLN A 120 -4.17 4.92 6.85
C GLN A 120 -3.96 6.32 6.29
N PHE A 121 -2.70 6.71 6.14
CA PHE A 121 -2.36 7.95 5.46
C PHE A 121 -2.05 7.72 3.98
N ALA A 122 -2.36 8.72 3.17
CA ALA A 122 -1.82 8.86 1.82
C ALA A 122 -1.24 10.26 1.60
N LYS A 123 -0.30 10.35 0.66
CA LYS A 123 0.28 11.63 0.25
C LYS A 123 -0.73 12.41 -0.58
N CYS A 124 -0.84 13.69 -0.28
CA CYS A 124 -1.53 14.65 -1.13
C CYS A 124 -0.71 14.90 -2.39
N TRP A 125 -1.38 15.23 -3.48
CA TRP A 125 -0.75 15.47 -4.75
C TRP A 125 -0.14 16.87 -4.81
N ARG A 126 1.17 16.96 -5.05
CA ARG A 126 1.84 18.24 -5.28
C ARG A 126 1.42 18.82 -6.64
N VAL A 127 0.76 19.97 -6.62
CA VAL A 127 0.40 20.73 -7.82
C VAL A 127 1.44 21.83 -7.99
N ASP A 128 2.28 21.69 -9.02
CA ASP A 128 3.18 22.74 -9.45
C ASP A 128 2.69 23.28 -10.80
N THR A 129 2.60 24.60 -10.92
CA THR A 129 2.13 25.32 -12.12
C THR A 129 2.91 24.98 -13.40
N GLN A 130 4.13 24.46 -13.27
CA GLN A 130 4.98 24.07 -14.39
C GLN A 130 4.77 22.62 -14.88
N ARG A 131 4.08 21.77 -14.09
CA ARG A 131 3.99 20.34 -14.39
C ARG A 131 2.70 20.03 -15.16
N SER A 132 2.85 19.56 -16.41
CA SER A 132 1.72 19.16 -17.24
C SER A 132 1.02 17.90 -16.68
N GLU A 133 -0.29 17.80 -16.86
CA GLU A 133 -1.06 16.62 -16.45
C GLU A 133 -0.58 15.34 -17.18
N ALA A 134 -0.09 15.45 -18.41
CA ALA A 134 0.49 14.32 -19.14
C ALA A 134 1.71 13.71 -18.43
N SER A 135 2.53 14.53 -17.76
CA SER A 135 3.69 14.04 -16.97
C SER A 135 3.28 13.29 -15.69
N ILE A 136 2.00 13.35 -15.33
CA ILE A 136 1.44 12.67 -14.15
C ILE A 136 1.13 11.22 -14.51
N TYR A 137 0.55 11.01 -15.68
CA TYR A 137 0.12 9.68 -16.13
C TYR A 137 1.21 8.91 -16.87
N ASN A 138 2.18 9.63 -17.45
CA ASN A 138 3.23 9.02 -18.26
C ASN A 138 4.56 8.94 -17.49
N VAL A 139 4.56 8.15 -16.41
CA VAL A 139 5.79 7.76 -15.74
C VAL A 139 6.37 6.56 -16.48
N GLU A 140 7.45 6.80 -17.23
CA GLU A 140 8.13 5.77 -18.02
C GLU A 140 8.53 4.59 -17.12
N GLY A 141 8.13 3.38 -17.52
CA GLY A 141 8.37 2.17 -16.75
C GLY A 141 7.54 2.03 -15.46
N SER A 142 6.49 2.84 -15.26
CA SER A 142 5.53 2.58 -14.19
C SER A 142 4.90 1.19 -14.37
N ASN A 143 4.68 0.51 -13.25
CA ASN A 143 4.12 -0.84 -13.21
C ASN A 143 2.97 -0.96 -12.21
N GLY A 144 2.41 0.18 -11.79
CA GLY A 144 1.27 0.23 -10.89
C GLY A 144 1.03 1.62 -10.30
N TYR A 145 0.24 1.62 -9.24
CA TYR A 145 -0.25 2.81 -8.55
C TYR A 145 0.13 2.78 -7.07
N GLU A 146 0.62 3.89 -6.55
CA GLU A 146 0.84 4.11 -5.12
C GLU A 146 -0.34 4.87 -4.53
N CYS A 147 -1.09 4.18 -3.67
CA CYS A 147 -2.28 4.68 -2.98
C CYS A 147 -1.99 4.72 -1.47
N GLY A 148 -1.30 5.76 -1.02
CA GLY A 148 -0.78 5.81 0.33
C GLY A 148 0.30 4.76 0.56
N SER A 149 0.14 3.90 1.57
CA SER A 149 1.15 2.86 1.85
C SER A 149 1.05 1.61 0.97
N GLU A 150 -0.03 1.54 0.19
CA GLU A 150 -0.34 0.42 -0.69
C GLU A 150 0.18 0.66 -2.10
N PHE A 151 0.78 -0.38 -2.68
CA PHE A 151 1.12 -0.39 -4.10
C PHE A 151 0.26 -1.40 -4.83
N ILE A 152 -0.46 -0.94 -5.84
CA ILE A 152 -1.40 -1.72 -6.64
C ILE A 152 -0.78 -1.98 -8.02
N PRO A 153 -0.35 -3.22 -8.32
CA PRO A 153 0.28 -3.54 -9.61
C PRO A 153 -0.68 -3.40 -10.79
N ASP A 154 -0.14 -3.09 -11.97
CA ASP A 154 -0.92 -3.02 -13.21
C ASP A 154 -1.63 -4.33 -13.56
N SER A 155 -1.04 -5.47 -13.20
CA SER A 155 -1.68 -6.78 -13.38
C SER A 155 -2.99 -6.89 -12.58
N THR A 156 -3.00 -6.43 -11.33
CA THR A 156 -4.20 -6.38 -10.49
C THR A 156 -5.24 -5.43 -11.06
N ILE A 157 -4.82 -4.25 -11.54
CA ILE A 157 -5.73 -3.30 -12.18
C ILE A 157 -6.35 -3.90 -13.45
N THR A 158 -5.54 -4.56 -14.29
CA THR A 158 -5.99 -5.19 -15.53
C THR A 158 -7.00 -6.29 -15.26
N GLU A 159 -6.70 -7.19 -14.32
CA GLU A 159 -7.59 -8.26 -13.89
C GLU A 159 -8.94 -7.70 -13.42
N ARG A 160 -8.91 -6.68 -12.55
CA ARG A 160 -10.13 -6.06 -12.02
C ARG A 160 -10.91 -5.29 -13.08
N LEU A 161 -10.24 -4.67 -14.04
CA LEU A 161 -10.88 -3.94 -15.11
C LEU A 161 -11.66 -4.87 -16.05
N VAL A 162 -11.17 -6.09 -16.31
CA VAL A 162 -11.92 -7.12 -17.07
C VAL A 162 -13.24 -7.42 -16.37
N ILE A 163 -13.20 -7.71 -15.06
CA ILE A 163 -14.41 -7.99 -14.26
C ILE A 163 -15.35 -6.77 -14.28
N ALA A 164 -14.82 -5.56 -14.11
CA ALA A 164 -15.64 -4.35 -14.12
C ALA A 164 -16.36 -4.18 -15.47
N ARG A 165 -15.67 -4.43 -16.59
CA ARG A 165 -16.24 -4.33 -17.95
C ARG A 165 -17.39 -5.31 -18.17
N GLU A 166 -17.24 -6.56 -17.75
CA GLU A 166 -18.29 -7.58 -17.85
C GLU A 166 -19.56 -7.22 -17.07
N ASN A 167 -19.47 -6.25 -16.15
CA ASN A 167 -20.60 -5.79 -15.36
C ASN A 167 -21.14 -4.43 -15.80
N LEU A 168 -20.48 -3.69 -16.72
CA LEU A 168 -20.91 -2.34 -17.14
C LEU A 168 -22.31 -2.29 -17.76
N ASP A 169 -22.66 -3.32 -18.53
CA ASP A 169 -23.89 -3.41 -19.32
C ASP A 169 -25.03 -4.14 -18.58
N LYS A 170 -24.75 -4.72 -17.41
CA LYS A 170 -25.77 -5.38 -16.62
C LYS A 170 -26.62 -4.29 -15.97
N SER A 171 -27.93 -4.33 -16.22
CA SER A 171 -28.93 -3.32 -15.79
C SER A 171 -29.10 -3.15 -14.27
N ASN A 172 -28.19 -3.69 -13.46
CA ASN A 172 -28.25 -3.70 -12.02
C ASN A 172 -27.21 -2.74 -11.44
N ASP A 173 -27.41 -1.42 -11.58
CA ASP A 173 -26.74 -0.33 -10.83
C ASP A 173 -25.21 -0.41 -10.64
N SER A 174 -24.52 -1.23 -11.44
CA SER A 174 -23.14 -1.64 -11.19
C SER A 174 -22.34 -1.51 -12.48
N PRO A 175 -21.18 -0.85 -12.47
CA PRO A 175 -20.65 -0.06 -11.38
C PRO A 175 -21.48 1.22 -11.09
N PRO A 176 -21.50 1.69 -9.83
CA PRO A 176 -22.12 2.96 -9.49
C PRO A 176 -21.39 4.13 -10.17
N GLN A 177 -22.14 5.19 -10.47
CA GLN A 177 -21.57 6.43 -11.00
C GLN A 177 -20.58 7.05 -10.00
N TYR A 178 -19.48 7.59 -10.51
CA TYR A 178 -18.53 8.36 -9.71
C TYR A 178 -19.22 9.60 -9.17
N ARG A 179 -19.19 9.76 -7.84
CA ARG A 179 -19.58 10.99 -7.15
C ARG A 179 -18.43 11.42 -6.26
N GLY A 180 -17.80 12.55 -6.58
CA GLY A 180 -16.63 13.02 -5.85
C GLY A 180 -16.03 14.30 -6.41
N ASN A 181 -14.93 14.72 -5.80
CA ASN A 181 -14.28 16.02 -6.04
C ASN A 181 -13.32 16.06 -7.25
N LEU A 182 -13.00 14.92 -7.88
CA LEU A 182 -11.95 14.87 -8.91
C LEU A 182 -12.47 15.03 -10.34
N TYR A 183 -13.75 14.71 -10.58
CA TYR A 183 -14.37 14.66 -11.90
C TYR A 183 -15.82 15.16 -11.80
N SER A 184 -16.29 15.89 -12.82
CA SER A 184 -17.71 16.27 -12.91
C SER A 184 -18.58 15.01 -13.09
N GLU A 185 -19.75 15.01 -12.45
CA GLU A 185 -20.73 13.93 -12.57
C GLU A 185 -21.24 13.77 -14.02
N ASP A 186 -21.26 14.86 -14.80
CA ASP A 186 -21.72 14.90 -16.20
C ASP A 186 -20.86 14.07 -17.14
N LEU A 187 -19.62 13.76 -16.74
CA LEU A 187 -18.73 12.89 -17.53
C LEU A 187 -19.17 11.43 -17.50
N GLY A 188 -20.13 11.07 -16.63
CA GLY A 188 -20.72 9.73 -16.58
C GLY A 188 -19.72 8.63 -16.19
N TYR A 189 -18.61 8.99 -15.55
CA TYR A 189 -17.64 8.02 -15.06
C TYR A 189 -18.27 7.11 -14.02
N LYS A 190 -17.81 5.87 -13.96
CA LYS A 190 -18.24 4.86 -12.99
C LYS A 190 -17.06 4.46 -12.11
N ILE A 191 -17.33 3.91 -10.92
CA ILE A 191 -16.29 3.42 -10.00
C ILE A 191 -16.42 1.94 -9.70
N TRP A 192 -15.28 1.25 -9.59
CA TRP A 192 -15.25 -0.17 -9.24
C TRP A 192 -14.20 -0.44 -8.15
N PRO A 193 -14.51 -1.21 -7.09
CA PRO A 193 -13.54 -1.52 -6.04
C PRO A 193 -12.43 -2.44 -6.56
N ILE A 194 -11.18 -2.11 -6.23
CA ILE A 194 -10.01 -2.92 -6.62
C ILE A 194 -9.96 -4.20 -5.79
N TYR A 195 -10.28 -4.10 -4.50
CA TYR A 195 -10.31 -5.24 -3.59
C TYR A 195 -11.77 -5.51 -3.24
N GLN A 196 -12.38 -6.44 -3.97
CA GLN A 196 -13.67 -6.99 -3.55
C GLN A 196 -13.41 -7.94 -2.39
N GLU A 197 -14.10 -7.74 -1.27
CA GLU A 197 -14.20 -8.82 -0.28
C GLU A 197 -14.85 -9.99 -1.01
N GLU A 198 -14.14 -11.12 -1.13
CA GLU A 198 -14.82 -12.39 -1.36
C GLU A 198 -15.89 -12.44 -0.28
N VAL A 199 -17.16 -12.31 -0.69
CA VAL A 199 -18.30 -12.33 0.22
C VAL A 199 -18.34 -13.75 0.78
N LEU A 200 -17.52 -14.00 1.80
CA LEU A 200 -17.63 -15.18 2.63
C LEU A 200 -19.04 -15.09 3.19
N ALA A 201 -19.86 -16.05 2.78
CA ALA A 201 -21.31 -16.02 2.92
C ALA A 201 -21.74 -15.46 4.30
N PRO A 202 -22.75 -14.58 4.35
CA PRO A 202 -23.09 -13.75 5.52
C PRO A 202 -23.58 -14.51 6.77
N HIS A 203 -23.40 -15.83 6.87
CA HIS A 203 -24.21 -16.67 7.73
C HIS A 203 -23.65 -17.10 9.11
N GLN A 204 -22.45 -16.72 9.57
CA GLN A 204 -21.91 -17.37 10.78
C GLN A 204 -21.26 -16.54 11.88
N SER A 205 -21.34 -15.21 11.91
CA SER A 205 -20.81 -14.51 13.10
C SER A 205 -21.65 -13.32 13.52
N GLY A 206 -22.55 -13.57 14.47
CA GLY A 206 -23.46 -12.60 15.08
C GLY A 206 -22.78 -11.59 16.02
N ASN A 207 -21.58 -11.12 15.70
CA ASN A 207 -20.94 -10.06 16.47
C ASN A 207 -20.62 -8.84 15.56
N PRO A 208 -21.56 -7.88 15.44
CA PRO A 208 -21.43 -6.71 14.55
C PRO A 208 -20.27 -5.79 14.94
N GLN A 209 -19.78 -5.88 16.18
CA GLN A 209 -18.97 -4.83 16.80
C GLN A 209 -17.46 -4.91 16.48
N PHE A 210 -16.98 -6.01 15.90
CA PHE A 210 -15.56 -6.18 15.51
C PHE A 210 -15.33 -6.23 14.00
N ARG A 211 -16.33 -5.88 13.19
CA ARG A 211 -16.10 -5.50 11.79
C ARG A 211 -15.50 -4.08 11.75
N MET A 212 -14.26 -3.93 12.21
CA MET A 212 -13.31 -3.05 11.48
C MET A 212 -12.99 -3.75 10.15
N ALA A 213 -14.05 -4.03 9.39
CA ALA A 213 -14.01 -4.57 8.06
C ALA A 213 -13.13 -3.61 7.29
N ARG A 214 -12.10 -4.16 6.65
CA ARG A 214 -11.40 -3.47 5.58
C ARG A 214 -12.50 -2.87 4.73
N THR A 215 -12.64 -1.56 4.70
CA THR A 215 -13.64 -0.93 3.85
C THR A 215 -13.19 -1.24 2.43
N PRO A 216 -13.81 -2.25 1.76
CA PRO A 216 -13.31 -2.76 0.47
C PRO A 216 -13.40 -1.66 -0.61
N GLU A 217 -14.07 -0.57 -0.27
CA GLU A 217 -14.29 0.64 -1.06
C GLU A 217 -13.23 1.73 -0.86
N THR A 218 -12.10 1.42 -0.20
CA THR A 218 -11.05 2.44 -0.02
C THR A 218 -10.32 2.71 -1.34
N PHE A 219 -9.97 1.69 -2.12
CA PHE A 219 -9.24 1.85 -3.38
C PHE A 219 -10.16 1.49 -4.55
N LEU A 220 -10.34 2.44 -5.46
CA LEU A 220 -11.35 2.37 -6.52
C LEU A 220 -10.69 2.66 -7.86
N MET A 221 -11.10 1.93 -8.90
CA MET A 221 -10.85 2.32 -10.29
C MET A 221 -11.94 3.29 -10.73
N VAL A 222 -11.56 4.37 -11.40
CA VAL A 222 -12.47 5.24 -12.13
C VAL A 222 -12.45 4.80 -13.58
N ILE A 223 -13.64 4.48 -14.12
CA ILE A 223 -13.80 3.83 -15.42
C ILE A 223 -14.72 4.69 -16.27
N GLU A 224 -14.34 4.91 -17.52
CA GLU A 224 -15.16 5.60 -18.51
C GLU A 224 -16.38 4.74 -18.90
N SER A 225 -17.40 5.35 -19.49
CA SER A 225 -18.56 4.62 -20.02
C SER A 225 -18.18 3.54 -21.05
N THR A 226 -17.06 3.71 -21.75
CA THR A 226 -16.47 2.75 -22.69
C THR A 226 -15.76 1.56 -22.03
N GLY A 227 -15.65 1.56 -20.70
CA GLY A 227 -14.88 0.57 -19.95
C GLY A 227 -13.37 0.81 -19.93
N ARG A 228 -12.89 1.94 -20.44
CA ARG A 228 -11.47 2.32 -20.32
C ARG A 228 -11.18 2.80 -18.90
N LEU A 229 -10.02 2.40 -18.37
CA LEU A 229 -9.54 2.92 -17.10
C LEU A 229 -9.18 4.39 -17.26
N ARG A 230 -9.80 5.25 -16.44
CA ARG A 230 -9.47 6.68 -16.35
C ARG A 230 -8.41 6.93 -15.28
N ASP A 231 -8.60 6.38 -14.09
CA ASP A 231 -7.72 6.63 -12.95
C ASP A 231 -7.86 5.56 -11.86
N VAL A 232 -6.95 5.57 -10.89
CA VAL A 232 -7.09 4.85 -9.62
C VAL A 232 -7.13 5.88 -8.50
N VAL A 233 -8.14 5.80 -7.65
CA VAL A 233 -8.38 6.77 -6.57
C VAL A 233 -8.51 6.07 -5.23
N ALA A 234 -8.20 6.80 -4.16
CA ALA A 234 -8.42 6.36 -2.79
C ALA A 234 -9.46 7.25 -2.09
N ARG A 235 -10.42 6.63 -1.41
CA ARG A 235 -11.43 7.31 -0.61
C ARG A 235 -10.83 7.83 0.70
N THR A 236 -11.01 9.12 0.96
CA THR A 236 -10.58 9.78 2.20
C THR A 236 -11.59 9.54 3.32
N LEU A 237 -11.20 9.80 4.57
CA LEU A 237 -12.10 9.73 5.71
C LEU A 237 -13.30 10.70 5.59
N ALA A 238 -13.14 11.78 4.83
CA ALA A 238 -14.19 12.75 4.54
C ALA A 238 -15.10 12.33 3.35
N ASN A 239 -15.00 11.08 2.90
CA ASN A 239 -15.74 10.53 1.75
C ASN A 239 -15.46 11.24 0.41
N ASN A 240 -14.34 11.97 0.32
CA ASN A 240 -13.80 12.49 -0.92
C ASN A 240 -12.81 11.48 -1.54
N HIS A 241 -12.21 11.82 -2.68
CA HIS A 241 -11.26 10.96 -3.38
C HIS A 241 -9.96 11.70 -3.67
N ILE A 242 -8.83 11.05 -3.41
CA ILE A 242 -7.50 11.46 -3.90
C ILE A 242 -7.09 10.58 -5.07
N ARG A 243 -6.30 11.12 -6.00
CA ARG A 243 -5.67 10.32 -7.07
C ARG A 243 -4.51 9.52 -6.49
N CYS A 244 -4.39 8.27 -6.92
CA CYS A 244 -3.19 7.49 -6.66
C CYS A 244 -2.11 7.82 -7.69
N MET A 245 -0.85 7.74 -7.28
CA MET A 245 0.27 8.14 -8.13
C MET A 245 0.74 6.96 -8.98
N ARG A 246 0.85 7.15 -10.29
CA ARG A 246 1.57 6.19 -11.14
C ARG A 246 3.02 6.13 -10.67
N THR A 247 3.51 4.94 -10.36
CA THR A 247 4.89 4.77 -9.91
C THR A 247 5.49 3.47 -10.44
N ARG A 248 6.82 3.43 -10.49
CA ARG A 248 7.56 2.19 -10.71
C ARG A 248 7.98 1.67 -9.35
N LYS A 249 7.36 0.57 -8.91
CA LYS A 249 7.90 -0.18 -7.79
C LYS A 249 8.96 -1.13 -8.33
N PRO A 250 10.24 -0.99 -7.90
CA PRO A 250 11.26 -1.94 -8.29
C PRO A 250 10.80 -3.35 -7.92
N SER A 251 11.05 -4.31 -8.81
CA SER A 251 10.82 -5.72 -8.51
C SER A 251 11.54 -6.11 -7.22
N PHE A 252 11.11 -7.18 -6.57
CA PHE A 252 11.78 -7.68 -5.37
C PHE A 252 13.28 -7.87 -5.60
N ILE A 253 13.66 -8.37 -6.79
CA ILE A 253 15.07 -8.53 -7.18
C ILE A 253 15.77 -7.18 -7.29
N GLU A 254 15.18 -6.18 -7.96
CA GLU A 254 15.78 -4.84 -8.02
C GLU A 254 15.93 -4.19 -6.64
N GLN A 255 14.95 -4.36 -5.75
CA GLN A 255 15.05 -3.92 -4.36
C GLN A 255 16.20 -4.63 -3.63
N LEU A 256 16.32 -5.94 -3.83
CA LEU A 256 17.41 -6.73 -3.29
C LEU A 256 18.76 -6.23 -3.82
N LEU A 257 18.85 -5.97 -5.12
CA LEU A 257 20.04 -5.42 -5.77
C LEU A 257 20.40 -4.03 -5.23
N GLN A 258 19.43 -3.16 -4.97
CA GLN A 258 19.69 -1.86 -4.33
C GLN A 258 20.18 -2.01 -2.89
N THR A 259 19.84 -3.10 -2.20
CA THR A 259 20.43 -3.41 -0.89
C THR A 259 21.78 -4.09 -0.98
N LEU A 260 22.25 -4.55 -2.14
CA LEU A 260 23.55 -5.19 -2.30
C LEU A 260 24.73 -4.21 -2.19
N ASP A 261 24.50 -2.91 -2.29
CA ASP A 261 25.51 -1.89 -1.91
C ASP A 261 25.74 -1.84 -0.39
N LYS A 262 24.92 -2.55 0.40
CA LYS A 262 25.09 -2.70 1.84
C LYS A 262 25.97 -3.92 2.14
N THR A 263 26.57 -3.92 3.33
CA THR A 263 27.30 -5.07 3.89
C THR A 263 26.53 -6.38 3.67
N PRO A 264 27.21 -7.49 3.35
CA PRO A 264 26.55 -8.78 3.19
C PRO A 264 25.60 -9.07 4.34
N THR A 265 24.39 -9.53 4.03
CA THR A 265 23.39 -9.87 5.04
C THR A 265 22.95 -11.32 4.91
N THR A 266 22.73 -11.96 6.04
CA THR A 266 22.03 -13.25 6.14
C THR A 266 20.61 -13.02 6.62
N GLY A 267 19.69 -13.89 6.22
CA GLY A 267 18.30 -13.80 6.65
C GLY A 267 17.44 -14.93 6.11
N TYR A 268 16.12 -14.74 6.16
CA TYR A 268 15.14 -15.73 5.73
C TYR A 268 14.25 -15.17 4.62
N LEU A 269 14.12 -15.93 3.52
CA LEU A 269 13.21 -15.66 2.42
C LEU A 269 11.95 -16.53 2.56
N CYS A 270 10.83 -15.86 2.75
CA CYS A 270 9.51 -16.42 2.94
C CYS A 270 8.60 -15.99 1.78
N ASN A 271 8.45 -16.82 0.75
CA ASN A 271 7.80 -16.42 -0.50
C ASN A 271 8.45 -15.12 -1.05
N ASN A 272 7.73 -14.00 -1.02
CA ASN A 272 8.18 -12.69 -1.49
C ASN A 272 8.58 -11.73 -0.35
N ALA A 273 8.87 -12.25 0.85
CA ALA A 273 9.26 -11.49 2.03
C ALA A 273 10.64 -11.91 2.52
N TYR A 274 11.54 -10.94 2.71
CA TYR A 274 12.86 -11.17 3.29
C TYR A 274 12.93 -10.58 4.70
N TYR A 275 13.50 -11.35 5.63
CA TYR A 275 13.73 -10.96 7.02
C TYR A 275 15.22 -11.11 7.32
N ASP A 276 15.95 -10.01 7.46
CA ASP A 276 17.37 -10.06 7.77
C ASP A 276 17.62 -10.47 9.24
N ASP A 277 18.78 -11.09 9.50
CA ASP A 277 19.13 -11.60 10.82
C ASP A 277 19.21 -10.49 11.88
N SER A 278 19.54 -9.25 11.50
CA SER A 278 19.61 -8.14 12.46
C SER A 278 18.21 -7.71 12.94
N TYR A 279 17.25 -7.64 12.02
CA TYR A 279 15.84 -7.45 12.34
C TYR A 279 15.31 -8.57 13.24
N LEU A 280 15.57 -9.83 12.91
CA LEU A 280 15.11 -10.96 13.70
C LEU A 280 15.72 -10.99 15.10
N LEU A 281 16.97 -10.56 15.24
CA LEU A 281 17.64 -10.41 16.52
C LEU A 281 16.98 -9.30 17.37
N ASP A 282 16.65 -8.17 16.77
CA ASP A 282 15.98 -7.08 17.48
C ASP A 282 14.54 -7.44 17.88
N GLU A 283 13.80 -8.14 17.02
CA GLU A 283 12.49 -8.70 17.38
C GLU A 283 12.61 -9.71 18.52
N SER A 284 13.57 -10.64 18.48
CA SER A 284 13.86 -11.60 19.56
C SER A 284 14.09 -10.90 20.90
N LYS A 285 14.92 -9.85 20.93
CA LYS A 285 15.14 -9.02 22.13
C LYS A 285 13.86 -8.36 22.61
N ASN A 286 13.06 -7.83 21.69
CA ASN A 286 11.78 -7.21 22.02
C ASN A 286 10.81 -8.21 22.65
N VAL A 287 10.69 -9.43 22.11
CA VAL A 287 9.87 -10.50 22.71
C VAL A 287 10.34 -10.83 24.12
N LYS A 288 11.66 -11.02 24.29
CA LYS A 288 12.25 -11.32 25.59
C LYS A 288 11.94 -10.24 26.63
N ASN A 289 12.17 -8.98 26.28
CA ASN A 289 11.91 -7.84 27.16
C ASN A 289 10.42 -7.73 27.51
N GLN A 290 9.53 -7.96 26.54
CA GLN A 290 8.09 -7.95 26.76
C GLN A 290 7.65 -9.08 27.69
N ALA A 291 8.15 -10.30 27.49
CA ALA A 291 7.82 -11.44 28.34
C ALA A 291 8.31 -11.24 29.78
N MET A 292 9.48 -10.62 29.97
CA MET A 292 10.03 -10.31 31.29
C MET A 292 9.28 -9.16 31.97
N GLY A 293 8.88 -8.12 31.23
CA GLY A 293 8.20 -6.94 31.77
C GLY A 293 6.70 -7.12 32.00
N ASN A 294 6.06 -8.04 31.28
CA ASN A 294 4.63 -8.30 31.38
C ASN A 294 4.33 -9.81 31.27
N PRO A 295 4.29 -10.54 32.39
CA PRO A 295 4.06 -11.99 32.39
C PRO A 295 2.66 -12.39 31.90
N LYS A 296 1.75 -11.43 31.68
CA LYS A 296 0.40 -11.69 31.12
C LYS A 296 0.39 -11.78 29.59
N ILE A 297 1.49 -11.50 28.90
CA ILE A 297 1.55 -11.64 27.45
C ILE A 297 1.46 -13.13 27.09
N SER A 298 0.40 -13.50 26.37
CA SER A 298 0.22 -14.86 25.88
C SER A 298 1.21 -15.15 24.76
N LEU A 299 2.24 -15.94 25.07
CA LEU A 299 3.17 -16.48 24.09
C LEU A 299 2.60 -17.77 23.49
N ARG A 300 2.64 -17.87 22.16
CA ARG A 300 2.15 -19.07 21.47
C ARG A 300 3.23 -20.14 21.47
N HIS A 301 3.12 -21.09 22.39
CA HIS A 301 3.98 -22.27 22.39
C HIS A 301 3.62 -23.22 21.26
N HIS A 302 4.64 -23.84 20.67
CA HIS A 302 4.49 -24.85 19.64
C HIS A 302 5.42 -26.02 19.92
N ASN A 303 4.86 -27.23 19.79
CA ASN A 303 5.61 -28.47 19.93
C ASN A 303 5.20 -29.40 18.79
N GLY A 304 6.12 -29.63 17.86
CA GLY A 304 5.88 -30.44 16.68
C GLY A 304 6.57 -29.90 15.43
N ALA A 305 6.33 -30.57 14.31
CA ALA A 305 6.88 -30.20 13.01
C ALA A 305 6.62 -28.73 12.66
N PRO A 306 7.54 -28.06 11.93
CA PRO A 306 8.79 -28.58 11.36
C PRO A 306 9.95 -28.64 12.37
N PHE A 307 9.72 -28.31 13.64
CA PHE A 307 10.77 -28.23 14.64
C PHE A 307 10.93 -29.55 15.41
N ARG A 308 12.16 -29.85 15.83
CA ARG A 308 12.48 -31.03 16.67
C ARG A 308 12.48 -30.71 18.17
N SER A 309 12.25 -29.45 18.53
CA SER A 309 12.25 -28.96 19.90
C SER A 309 11.08 -27.99 20.11
N PRO A 310 10.56 -27.88 21.34
CA PRO A 310 9.56 -26.87 21.69
C PRO A 310 10.07 -25.46 21.38
N CYS A 311 9.20 -24.61 20.85
CA CYS A 311 9.51 -23.24 20.49
C CYS A 311 8.35 -22.29 20.81
N ILE A 312 8.63 -21.00 20.75
CA ILE A 312 7.66 -19.90 20.84
C ILE A 312 7.48 -19.32 19.45
N LEU A 313 6.23 -19.18 19.01
CA LEU A 313 5.88 -18.53 17.75
C LEU A 313 5.51 -17.08 18.01
N TRP A 314 6.36 -16.18 17.55
CA TRP A 314 6.11 -14.74 17.63
C TRP A 314 5.63 -14.21 16.27
N PRO A 315 4.48 -13.53 16.18
CA PRO A 315 4.01 -13.01 14.90
C PRO A 315 4.97 -11.92 14.40
N LEU A 316 5.57 -12.15 13.24
CA LEU A 316 6.36 -11.11 12.58
C LEU A 316 5.42 -10.12 11.93
N LYS A 317 5.56 -8.86 12.31
CA LYS A 317 4.96 -7.77 11.56
C LYS A 317 5.73 -7.71 10.24
N LYS A 318 5.09 -8.13 9.16
CA LYS A 318 5.63 -7.84 7.84
C LYS A 318 5.77 -6.32 7.75
N TYR A 319 6.96 -5.79 7.44
CA TYR A 319 7.18 -4.36 7.22
C TYR A 319 6.25 -3.77 6.13
N VAL A 320 5.62 -4.66 5.35
CA VAL A 320 4.48 -4.40 4.48
C VAL A 320 3.30 -5.17 5.07
N PRO A 321 2.20 -4.56 5.53
CA PRO A 321 0.98 -5.33 5.70
C PRO A 321 0.64 -5.87 4.32
N SER A 322 0.82 -7.16 4.07
CA SER A 322 0.14 -7.75 2.93
C SER A 322 -1.32 -7.84 3.32
N PHE A 323 -2.13 -6.97 2.74
CA PHE A 323 -3.58 -6.93 2.92
C PHE A 323 -4.29 -8.13 2.26
N THR A 324 -3.60 -9.26 2.06
CA THR A 324 -4.24 -10.52 1.72
C THR A 324 -5.22 -10.91 2.83
N ALA A 325 -6.36 -11.48 2.43
CA ALA A 325 -7.51 -11.81 3.27
C ALA A 325 -7.11 -12.37 4.67
N PRO A 326 -7.87 -12.07 5.74
CA PRO A 326 -7.68 -12.71 7.03
C PRO A 326 -7.70 -14.24 6.84
N GLY A 327 -6.54 -14.89 7.02
CA GLY A 327 -6.41 -16.35 6.90
C GLY A 327 -5.45 -16.88 5.84
N ARG A 328 -4.60 -16.06 5.20
CA ARG A 328 -3.54 -16.60 4.35
C ARG A 328 -2.15 -16.11 4.78
N ASN A 329 -1.38 -17.07 5.31
CA ASN A 329 0.08 -17.05 5.47
C ASN A 329 0.62 -16.00 6.45
N ARG A 330 0.34 -16.19 7.74
CA ARG A 330 1.01 -15.45 8.82
C ARG A 330 2.48 -15.89 8.88
N HIS A 331 3.38 -14.91 8.95
CA HIS A 331 4.80 -15.15 9.19
C HIS A 331 5.05 -15.14 10.69
N PHE A 332 5.76 -16.14 11.19
CA PHE A 332 6.16 -16.24 12.58
C PHE A 332 7.68 -16.35 12.69
N LEU A 333 8.23 -15.66 13.67
CA LEU A 333 9.57 -15.93 14.17
C LEU A 333 9.45 -17.06 15.18
N ALA A 334 10.06 -18.20 14.86
CA ALA A 334 10.20 -19.31 15.78
C ALA A 334 11.40 -19.05 16.68
N LEU A 335 11.14 -18.90 17.97
CA LEU A 335 12.13 -18.66 19.01
C LEU A 335 12.30 -19.92 19.85
N ALA A 336 13.53 -20.26 20.23
CA ALA A 336 13.75 -21.25 21.28
C ALA A 336 13.23 -20.72 22.63
N LEU A 337 13.19 -21.58 23.65
CA LEU A 337 12.67 -21.21 24.97
C LEU A 337 13.53 -20.15 25.69
N ASP A 338 14.78 -19.95 25.25
CA ASP A 338 15.68 -18.88 25.70
C ASP A 338 15.55 -17.58 24.88
N TYR A 339 14.55 -17.53 24.00
CA TYR A 339 14.27 -16.45 23.05
C TYR A 339 15.27 -16.30 21.91
N SER A 340 16.21 -17.24 21.71
CA SER A 340 17.08 -17.20 20.52
C SER A 340 16.29 -17.48 19.23
N ALA A 341 16.61 -16.75 18.16
CA ALA A 341 15.94 -16.91 16.87
C ALA A 341 16.35 -18.23 16.21
N MET A 342 15.38 -19.10 15.93
CA MET A 342 15.62 -20.38 15.26
C MET A 342 15.36 -20.30 13.76
N TYR A 343 14.14 -19.93 13.37
CA TYR A 343 13.68 -19.90 11.98
C TYR A 343 12.63 -18.81 11.79
N VAL A 344 12.38 -18.43 10.54
CA VAL A 344 11.11 -17.81 10.16
C VAL A 344 10.23 -18.88 9.52
N VAL A 345 8.94 -18.91 9.85
CA VAL A 345 7.97 -19.87 9.31
C VAL A 345 6.70 -19.19 8.81
N ILE A 346 6.01 -19.86 7.89
CA ILE A 346 4.73 -19.43 7.32
C ILE A 346 3.66 -20.46 7.65
N GLY A 347 2.46 -20.02 8.03
CA GLY A 347 1.31 -20.90 8.14
C GLY A 347 0.47 -20.62 9.38
N ASP A 348 -0.63 -21.35 9.53
CA ASP A 348 -1.57 -21.22 10.64
C ASP A 348 -1.72 -22.58 11.35
N GLY A 349 -1.94 -22.56 12.67
CA GLY A 349 -2.12 -23.80 13.42
C GLY A 349 -0.88 -24.72 13.40
N PRO A 350 -1.05 -26.03 13.16
CA PRO A 350 0.03 -27.02 13.12
C PRO A 350 0.79 -27.07 11.80
N ASN A 351 0.27 -26.46 10.73
CA ASN A 351 0.82 -26.55 9.38
C ASN A 351 1.83 -25.42 9.12
N LEU A 352 2.98 -25.51 9.79
CA LEU A 352 4.05 -24.51 9.66
C LEU A 352 5.07 -24.96 8.61
N ILE A 353 5.42 -24.04 7.70
CA ILE A 353 6.40 -24.25 6.64
C ILE A 353 7.61 -23.37 6.94
N PRO A 354 8.83 -23.94 7.12
CA PRO A 354 10.01 -23.14 7.35
C PRO A 354 10.41 -22.34 6.11
N CYS A 355 10.76 -21.08 6.31
CA CYS A 355 11.32 -20.24 5.26
C CYS A 355 12.76 -20.62 4.95
N GLN A 356 13.20 -20.29 3.75
CA GLN A 356 14.56 -20.59 3.29
C GLN A 356 15.54 -19.60 3.90
N LYS A 357 16.59 -20.09 4.58
CA LYS A 357 17.71 -19.24 4.98
C LYS A 357 18.54 -18.89 3.74
N VAL A 358 18.79 -17.61 3.52
CA VAL A 358 19.52 -17.10 2.36
C VAL A 358 20.67 -16.19 2.81
N TYR A 359 21.76 -16.23 2.05
CA TYR A 359 22.89 -15.30 2.18
C TYR A 359 22.86 -14.37 0.98
N ILE A 360 22.84 -13.07 1.24
CA ILE A 360 22.83 -12.02 0.22
C ILE A 360 24.22 -11.36 0.27
N PRO A 361 25.12 -11.68 -0.68
CA PRO A 361 26.49 -11.18 -0.66
C PRO A 361 26.51 -9.67 -0.92
N GLY A 362 27.01 -8.87 -0.01
CA GLY A 362 27.18 -7.43 -0.21
C GLY A 362 28.35 -7.13 -1.16
N GLY A 363 28.23 -6.05 -1.93
CA GLY A 363 29.24 -5.55 -2.85
C GLY A 363 28.92 -5.75 -4.33
N ASN A 364 29.57 -4.93 -5.15
CA ASN A 364 29.40 -4.76 -6.61
C ASN A 364 29.95 -5.96 -7.43
N SER A 365 29.65 -7.19 -7.00
CA SER A 365 30.11 -8.39 -7.69
C SER A 365 29.22 -8.65 -8.92
N ARG A 366 29.80 -8.54 -10.12
CA ARG A 366 29.10 -8.74 -11.41
C ARG A 366 28.55 -10.16 -11.63
N ASN A 367 28.72 -11.08 -10.68
CA ASN A 367 28.35 -12.49 -10.77
C ASN A 367 26.98 -12.83 -10.14
N ILE A 368 26.22 -11.85 -9.63
CA ILE A 368 24.91 -12.10 -9.00
C ILE A 368 23.88 -12.72 -9.97
N TYR A 369 24.09 -12.58 -11.29
CA TYR A 369 23.22 -13.17 -12.31
C TYR A 369 23.28 -14.72 -12.37
N GLN A 370 24.26 -15.37 -11.74
CA GLN A 370 24.33 -16.85 -11.69
C GLN A 370 23.42 -17.47 -10.62
N ILE A 371 23.01 -16.74 -9.58
CA ILE A 371 22.04 -17.22 -8.58
C ILE A 371 20.63 -17.40 -9.21
N LYS A 372 20.43 -16.83 -10.40
CA LYS A 372 19.13 -16.68 -11.08
C LYS A 372 18.63 -17.95 -11.80
N SER A 373 19.47 -18.97 -12.02
CA SER A 373 19.10 -20.16 -12.81
C SER A 373 18.79 -21.39 -11.96
N ASP A 374 19.58 -21.66 -10.92
CA ASP A 374 19.55 -22.98 -10.28
C ASP A 374 18.60 -23.06 -9.07
N PHE A 375 18.09 -21.92 -8.57
CA PHE A 375 17.33 -21.86 -7.32
C PHE A 375 15.80 -21.79 -7.45
N ILE A 376 15.26 -21.53 -8.65
CA ILE A 376 13.79 -21.39 -8.86
C ILE A 376 13.15 -22.65 -9.46
N LEU A 377 13.93 -23.68 -9.81
CA LEU A 377 13.36 -24.98 -10.12
C LEU A 377 12.95 -25.68 -8.81
N HIS A 378 11.65 -25.64 -8.54
CA HIS A 378 11.00 -26.58 -7.62
C HIS A 378 11.51 -27.98 -7.90
N LYS A 379 12.36 -28.51 -7.02
CA LYS A 379 12.55 -29.96 -6.94
C LYS A 379 11.24 -30.49 -6.38
N GLU A 380 10.40 -31.07 -7.23
CA GLU A 380 9.24 -31.83 -6.78
C GLU A 380 9.68 -32.80 -5.68
N PRO A 381 8.94 -32.91 -4.57
CA PRO A 381 9.24 -33.93 -3.58
C PRO A 381 9.06 -35.29 -4.25
N GLU A 382 10.16 -36.04 -4.35
CA GLU A 382 10.15 -37.43 -4.80
C GLU A 382 9.06 -38.19 -4.04
N SER A 383 8.11 -38.75 -4.79
CA SER A 383 7.00 -39.51 -4.23
C SER A 383 7.56 -40.66 -3.41
N SER A 384 7.23 -40.72 -2.13
CA SER A 384 7.59 -41.88 -1.31
C SER A 384 6.84 -43.11 -1.84
N THR A 385 7.59 -44.00 -2.49
CA THR A 385 7.09 -45.30 -2.93
C THR A 385 6.73 -46.12 -1.69
N ARG A 386 5.43 -46.20 -1.39
CA ARG A 386 4.88 -47.19 -0.46
C ARG A 386 5.12 -48.58 -1.06
N ASN A 387 6.07 -49.31 -0.50
CA ASN A 387 6.20 -50.75 -0.70
C ASN A 387 4.96 -51.46 -0.11
N ALA A 388 3.99 -51.77 -0.95
CA ALA A 388 2.92 -52.71 -0.64
C ALA A 388 3.49 -54.13 -0.76
N ARG A 389 3.82 -54.74 0.38
CA ARG A 389 4.25 -56.14 0.46
C ARG A 389 3.03 -57.03 0.26
N GLN A 390 2.95 -57.65 -0.91
CA GLN A 390 1.91 -58.61 -1.29
C GLN A 390 2.26 -60.01 -0.77
N ARG A 391 1.19 -60.73 -0.42
CA ARG A 391 1.02 -62.08 0.12
C ARG A 391 2.04 -63.14 -0.30
N ASN A 392 2.31 -64.07 0.63
CA ASN A 392 2.46 -65.49 0.32
C ASN A 392 1.69 -66.32 1.37
N THR A 393 0.54 -66.85 0.94
CA THR A 393 -0.12 -68.00 1.57
C THR A 393 -0.54 -68.92 0.42
N SER A 394 -0.01 -70.15 0.41
CA SER A 394 -0.50 -71.34 -0.28
C SER A 394 0.43 -72.52 0.08
N PRO A 395 0.00 -73.78 -0.05
CA PRO A 395 -1.33 -74.39 0.07
C PRO A 395 -1.54 -75.06 1.44
#